data_AF-A0AA89BI00-F1
#
_entry.id   AF-A0AA89BI00-F1
#
_cell.length_a   1.000
_cell.length_b   1.000
_cell.length_c   1.000
_cell.angle_alpha   90.00
_cell.angle_beta   90.00
_cell.angle_gamma   90.00
#
_symmetry.space_group_name_H-M   'P 1'
#
loop_
_entity.id
_entity.type
_entity.pdbx_description
1 polymer ?
#
loop_
_entity_poly.entity_id
_entity_poly.type
_entity_poly.pdbx_seq_one_letter_code
_entity_poly.pdbx_strand_id
1 'polypeptide(L)'
;MQLLWGLIWKYHKDKFPNLLTLARLALTSTVHTAGCERGFSVQNQILTKLRNRLNVETQSKLMRVKLCCLERNVIVEKALSVWRKSKTRRAYALKMPNLKVLLINTKVERSTRALVQGVRDKLQKYPDIINPALDSIDAISKESVQILSHIASNPQQSTLYEPLMEMILMNQLQLKVLGVSHPTLDTICQSCEELGLTAKLTGAGGGGCAYCLIPPGNIM
;
A
#
# COMPACT_ATOMS: atom_id res chain seq x y z
N MET A 1 14.23 10.11 -18.45
CA MET A 1 14.71 9.06 -17.50
C MET A 1 15.67 8.06 -18.14
N GLN A 2 15.35 7.42 -19.27
CA GLN A 2 16.26 6.47 -19.94
C GLN A 2 17.61 7.09 -20.39
N LEU A 3 17.58 8.30 -20.96
CA LEU A 3 18.78 9.02 -21.40
C LEU A 3 19.74 9.34 -20.25
N LEU A 4 19.21 9.83 -19.12
CA LEU A 4 20.00 10.14 -17.92
C LEU A 4 20.64 8.88 -17.32
N TRP A 5 19.90 7.77 -17.25
CA TRP A 5 20.43 6.49 -16.77
C TRP A 5 21.51 5.92 -17.69
N GLY A 6 21.33 6.06 -19.00
CA GLY A 6 22.34 5.67 -20.00
C GLY A 6 23.64 6.45 -19.84
N LEU A 7 23.56 7.75 -19.57
CA LEU A 7 24.74 8.60 -19.31
C LEU A 7 25.43 8.21 -18.00
N ILE A 8 24.67 8.04 -16.91
CA ILE A 8 25.23 7.67 -15.60
C ILE A 8 25.94 6.31 -15.67
N TRP A 9 25.33 5.33 -16.33
CA TRP A 9 25.94 4.02 -16.50
C TRP A 9 27.18 4.07 -17.41
N LYS A 10 27.18 4.90 -18.46
CA LYS A 10 28.32 5.00 -19.37
C LYS A 10 29.54 5.65 -18.73
N TYR A 11 29.36 6.65 -17.87
CA TYR A 11 30.47 7.45 -17.33
C TYR A 11 30.87 7.13 -15.88
N HIS A 12 30.03 6.42 -15.11
CA HIS A 12 30.26 6.20 -13.67
C HIS A 12 30.20 4.73 -13.21
N LYS A 13 30.05 3.76 -14.12
CA LYS A 13 29.99 2.32 -13.79
C LYS A 13 31.18 1.82 -13.00
N ASP A 14 32.38 2.26 -13.38
CA ASP A 14 33.63 1.77 -12.77
C ASP A 14 33.92 2.42 -11.41
N LYS A 15 33.31 3.58 -11.14
CA LYS A 15 33.47 4.31 -9.87
C LYS A 15 32.53 3.79 -8.77
N PHE A 16 31.32 3.33 -9.12
CA PHE A 16 30.31 2.91 -8.14
C PHE A 16 29.50 1.67 -8.58
N PRO A 17 30.14 0.52 -8.81
CA PRO A 17 29.49 -0.67 -9.39
C PRO A 17 28.36 -1.24 -8.51
N ASN A 18 28.57 -1.24 -7.19
CA ASN A 18 27.58 -1.75 -6.24
C ASN A 18 26.38 -0.81 -6.08
N LEU A 19 26.61 0.50 -6.08
CA LEU A 19 25.54 1.50 -5.96
C LEU A 19 24.66 1.53 -7.22
N LEU A 20 25.26 1.37 -8.41
CA LEU A 20 24.52 1.29 -9.67
C LEU A 20 23.75 -0.02 -9.81
N THR A 21 24.29 -1.12 -9.28
CA THR A 21 23.58 -2.40 -9.19
C THR A 21 22.41 -2.32 -8.21
N LEU A 22 22.62 -1.69 -7.05
CA LEU A 22 21.56 -1.44 -6.06
C LEU A 22 20.48 -0.51 -6.62
N ALA A 23 20.85 0.56 -7.32
CA ALA A 23 19.90 1.45 -7.99
C ALA A 23 19.15 0.74 -9.11
N ARG A 24 19.80 -0.15 -9.88
CA ARG A 24 19.13 -1.01 -10.86
C ARG A 24 18.15 -1.97 -10.20
N LEU A 25 18.56 -2.62 -9.10
CA LEU A 25 17.71 -3.50 -8.29
C LEU A 25 16.54 -2.73 -7.69
N ALA A 26 16.76 -1.50 -7.20
CA ALA A 26 15.71 -0.64 -6.67
C ALA A 26 14.73 -0.19 -7.76
N LEU A 27 15.23 0.22 -8.93
CA LEU A 27 14.41 0.61 -10.09
C LEU A 27 13.65 -0.58 -10.70
N THR A 28 14.15 -1.82 -10.53
CA THR A 28 13.41 -3.04 -10.89
C THR A 28 12.50 -3.53 -9.77
N SER A 29 12.86 -3.32 -8.50
CA SER A 29 12.08 -3.73 -7.31
C SER A 29 10.93 -2.78 -7.01
N THR A 30 10.91 -1.56 -7.59
CA THR A 30 9.76 -0.66 -7.56
C THR A 30 8.55 -1.17 -8.35
N VAL A 31 8.60 -2.39 -8.89
CA VAL A 31 7.38 -3.12 -9.26
C VAL A 31 6.92 -3.90 -8.03
N HIS A 32 6.28 -3.20 -7.10
CA HIS A 32 5.49 -3.68 -5.96
C HIS A 32 5.66 -5.17 -5.60
N THR A 33 6.11 -5.48 -4.38
CA THR A 33 5.91 -6.81 -3.76
C THR A 33 4.46 -7.28 -3.89
N ALA A 34 3.48 -6.38 -3.74
CA ALA A 34 2.06 -6.67 -3.99
C ALA A 34 1.72 -7.00 -5.46
N GLY A 35 2.50 -6.52 -6.44
CA GLY A 35 2.38 -6.85 -7.86
C GLY A 35 2.98 -8.21 -8.18
N CYS A 36 4.13 -8.54 -7.59
CA CYS A 36 4.72 -9.89 -7.63
C CYS A 36 3.79 -10.92 -6.97
N GLU A 37 3.29 -10.63 -5.77
CA GLU A 37 2.35 -11.50 -5.04
C GLU A 37 1.02 -11.68 -5.80
N ARG A 38 0.47 -10.61 -6.39
CA ARG A 38 -0.68 -10.71 -7.30
C ARG A 38 -0.35 -11.54 -8.53
N GLY A 39 0.84 -11.40 -9.10
CA GLY A 39 1.35 -12.21 -10.20
C GLY A 39 1.37 -13.70 -9.86
N PHE A 40 2.00 -14.07 -8.74
CA PHE A 40 2.03 -15.44 -8.26
C PHE A 40 0.63 -15.99 -7.93
N SER A 41 -0.24 -15.18 -7.30
CA SER A 41 -1.62 -15.59 -7.03
C SER A 41 -2.41 -15.83 -8.32
N VAL A 42 -2.26 -14.96 -9.33
CA VAL A 42 -2.93 -15.13 -10.63
C VAL A 42 -2.37 -16.32 -11.38
N GLN A 43 -1.05 -16.53 -11.33
CA GLN A 43 -0.40 -17.72 -11.89
C GLN A 43 -0.96 -19.01 -11.27
N ASN A 44 -1.08 -19.09 -9.95
CA ASN A 44 -1.62 -20.27 -9.25
C ASN A 44 -3.11 -20.52 -9.55
N GLN A 45 -3.87 -19.49 -9.88
CA GLN A 45 -5.25 -19.66 -10.36
C GLN A 45 -5.33 -20.12 -11.83
N ILE A 46 -4.31 -19.84 -12.63
CA ILE A 46 -4.24 -20.23 -14.04
C ILE A 46 -3.70 -21.67 -14.18
N LEU A 47 -2.66 -22.00 -13.42
CA LEU A 47 -2.05 -23.33 -13.36
C LEU A 47 -2.81 -24.23 -12.37
N THR A 48 -3.98 -24.70 -12.79
CA THR A 48 -4.75 -25.72 -12.07
C THR A 48 -4.24 -27.12 -12.42
N LYS A 49 -4.66 -28.16 -11.68
CA LYS A 49 -4.31 -29.57 -11.98
C LYS A 49 -4.54 -29.96 -13.45
N LEU A 50 -5.54 -29.35 -14.11
CA LEU A 50 -5.87 -29.56 -15.54
C LEU A 50 -5.04 -28.70 -16.50
N ARG A 51 -4.44 -27.59 -16.04
CA ARG A 51 -3.73 -26.58 -16.84
C ARG A 51 -2.25 -26.46 -16.51
N ASN A 52 -1.67 -27.47 -15.85
CA ASN A 52 -0.27 -27.48 -15.42
C ASN A 52 0.76 -27.53 -16.57
N ARG A 53 0.33 -27.74 -17.82
CA ARG A 53 1.19 -27.86 -19.00
C ARG A 53 1.14 -26.65 -19.93
N LEU A 54 0.63 -25.51 -19.46
CA LEU A 54 0.62 -24.29 -20.27
C LEU A 54 2.05 -23.84 -20.58
N ASN A 55 2.30 -23.49 -21.84
CA ASN A 55 3.59 -22.92 -22.22
C ASN A 55 3.78 -21.53 -21.56
N VAL A 56 5.03 -21.12 -21.37
CA VAL A 56 5.39 -19.89 -20.65
C VAL A 56 4.78 -18.65 -21.29
N GLU A 57 4.66 -18.62 -22.62
CA GLU A 57 4.14 -17.47 -23.35
C GLU A 57 2.62 -17.31 -23.21
N THR A 58 1.86 -18.39 -23.36
CA THR A 58 0.41 -18.47 -23.12
C THR A 58 0.11 -18.20 -21.66
N GLN A 59 0.90 -18.74 -20.72
CA GLN A 59 0.79 -18.41 -19.31
C GLN A 59 1.01 -16.91 -19.08
N SER A 60 2.05 -16.31 -19.67
CA SER A 60 2.31 -14.87 -19.57
C SER A 60 1.17 -14.04 -20.16
N LYS A 61 0.61 -14.43 -21.31
CA LYS A 61 -0.55 -13.78 -21.95
C LYS A 61 -1.79 -13.84 -21.06
N LEU A 62 -2.12 -15.00 -20.50
CA LEU A 62 -3.24 -15.16 -19.57
C LEU A 62 -3.05 -14.38 -18.28
N MET A 63 -1.83 -14.39 -17.72
CA MET A 63 -1.49 -13.56 -16.57
C MET A 63 -1.65 -12.07 -16.89
N ARG A 64 -1.21 -11.61 -18.07
CA ARG A 64 -1.36 -10.22 -18.52
C ARG A 64 -2.81 -9.81 -18.73
N VAL A 65 -3.63 -10.69 -19.32
CA VAL A 65 -5.08 -10.48 -19.46
C VAL A 65 -5.73 -10.35 -18.09
N LYS A 66 -5.44 -11.28 -17.18
CA LYS A 66 -6.05 -11.34 -15.85
C LYS A 66 -5.54 -10.26 -14.88
N LEU A 67 -4.31 -9.78 -15.07
CA LEU A 67 -3.73 -8.64 -14.36
C LEU A 67 -3.99 -7.30 -15.06
N CYS A 68 -4.71 -7.29 -16.18
CA CYS A 68 -4.99 -6.11 -17.00
C CYS A 68 -3.74 -5.29 -17.39
N CYS A 69 -2.62 -5.96 -17.65
CA CYS A 69 -1.33 -5.35 -17.97
C CYS A 69 -1.02 -5.56 -19.46
N LEU A 70 -1.68 -4.79 -20.33
CA LEU A 70 -1.29 -4.64 -21.75
C LEU A 70 -0.47 -3.34 -21.92
N GLU A 71 0.26 -3.23 -23.05
CA GLU A 71 1.37 -2.29 -23.28
C GLU A 71 1.15 -0.82 -22.86
N ARG A 72 2.23 -0.22 -22.35
CA ARG A 72 2.23 0.80 -21.28
C ARG A 72 1.77 2.21 -21.66
N ASN A 73 1.53 2.57 -22.92
CA ASN A 73 1.22 3.98 -23.26
C ASN A 73 -0.19 4.23 -23.81
N VAL A 74 -0.87 3.25 -24.43
CA VAL A 74 -2.20 3.47 -25.02
C VAL A 74 -3.34 3.08 -24.06
N ILE A 75 -3.01 2.32 -23.02
CA ILE A 75 -4.01 1.66 -22.18
C ILE A 75 -4.23 2.38 -20.87
N VAL A 76 -3.36 3.31 -20.45
CA VAL A 76 -3.61 4.05 -19.21
C VAL A 76 -4.89 4.86 -19.32
N GLU A 77 -5.14 5.60 -20.41
CA GLU A 77 -6.40 6.35 -20.56
C GLU A 77 -7.63 5.46 -20.79
N LYS A 78 -7.50 4.39 -21.59
CA LYS A 78 -8.60 3.44 -21.80
C LYS A 78 -8.91 2.62 -20.55
N ALA A 79 -7.90 2.14 -19.83
CA ALA A 79 -8.08 1.47 -18.54
C ALA A 79 -8.57 2.45 -17.47
N LEU A 80 -8.10 3.71 -17.45
CA LEU A 80 -8.64 4.74 -16.57
C LEU A 80 -10.10 5.03 -16.88
N SER A 81 -10.52 5.08 -18.14
CA SER A 81 -11.93 5.29 -18.51
C SER A 81 -12.80 4.08 -18.15
N VAL A 82 -12.31 2.85 -18.35
CA VAL A 82 -12.99 1.63 -17.91
C VAL A 82 -13.03 1.53 -16.38
N TRP A 83 -11.95 1.88 -15.68
CA TRP A 83 -11.88 1.89 -14.22
C TRP A 83 -12.76 2.98 -13.62
N ARG A 84 -12.78 4.19 -14.19
CA ARG A 84 -13.69 5.28 -13.79
C ARG A 84 -15.16 4.93 -14.01
N LYS A 85 -15.49 4.17 -15.07
CA LYS A 85 -16.86 3.69 -15.35
C LYS A 85 -17.27 2.48 -14.51
N SER A 86 -16.30 1.64 -14.14
CA SER A 86 -16.52 0.55 -13.19
C SER A 86 -16.70 1.13 -11.79
N LYS A 87 -17.94 1.16 -11.28
CA LYS A 87 -18.30 1.70 -9.95
C LYS A 87 -17.46 1.15 -8.78
N THR A 88 -16.64 0.12 -8.99
CA THR A 88 -15.83 -0.56 -7.98
C THR A 88 -14.37 -0.10 -7.87
N ARG A 89 -13.79 0.69 -8.79
CA ARG A 89 -12.38 1.15 -8.66
C ARG A 89 -12.20 2.62 -8.99
N ARG A 90 -11.94 3.42 -7.97
CA ARG A 90 -11.77 4.87 -8.10
C ARG A 90 -10.29 5.18 -8.34
N ALA A 91 -9.96 5.63 -9.55
CA ALA A 91 -8.65 6.21 -9.84
C ALA A 91 -8.68 7.70 -9.48
N TYR A 92 -8.06 8.05 -8.34
CA TYR A 92 -7.91 9.43 -7.90
C TYR A 92 -6.59 9.99 -8.43
N ALA A 93 -6.64 11.10 -9.18
CA ALA A 93 -5.46 11.91 -9.39
C ALA A 93 -5.20 12.66 -8.07
N LEU A 94 -4.35 12.09 -7.23
CA LEU A 94 -4.10 12.58 -5.88
C LEU A 94 -2.93 13.56 -5.91
N LYS A 95 -3.17 14.82 -5.56
CA LYS A 95 -2.10 15.79 -5.30
C LYS A 95 -1.56 15.49 -3.91
N MET A 96 -0.38 14.87 -3.84
CA MET A 96 0.19 14.41 -2.57
C MET A 96 1.08 15.48 -1.93
N PRO A 97 0.88 15.80 -0.64
CA PRO A 97 1.82 16.63 0.12
C PRO A 97 3.09 15.83 0.46
N ASN A 98 4.16 16.53 0.83
CA ASN A 98 5.33 15.90 1.40
C ASN A 98 5.07 15.59 2.88
N LEU A 99 4.94 14.31 3.22
CA LEU A 99 4.66 13.84 4.58
C LEU A 99 5.91 13.22 5.18
N LYS A 100 6.25 13.61 6.42
CA LYS A 100 7.25 12.90 7.22
C LYS A 100 6.56 11.77 7.96
N VAL A 101 7.05 10.56 7.80
CA VAL A 101 6.55 9.38 8.49
C VAL A 101 7.69 8.60 9.10
N LEU A 102 7.51 8.12 10.32
CA LEU A 102 8.40 7.14 10.94
C LEU A 102 7.86 5.74 10.67
N LEU A 103 8.65 4.89 10.04
CA LEU A 103 8.31 3.49 9.81
C LEU A 103 8.94 2.62 10.90
N ILE A 104 8.11 1.92 11.65
CA ILE A 104 8.52 1.13 12.81
C ILE A 104 8.27 -0.34 12.51
N ASN A 105 9.34 -1.14 12.47
CA ASN A 105 9.24 -2.59 12.28
C ASN A 105 9.18 -3.28 13.65
N THR A 106 8.07 -3.96 13.93
CA THR A 106 7.88 -4.75 15.16
C THR A 106 8.84 -5.94 15.28
N LYS A 107 9.41 -6.39 14.15
CA LYS A 107 10.16 -7.65 14.01
C LYS A 107 9.35 -8.90 14.38
N VAL A 108 8.03 -8.77 14.53
CA VAL A 108 7.11 -9.89 14.77
C VAL A 108 6.72 -10.50 13.42
N GLU A 109 7.05 -11.77 13.25
CA GLU A 109 6.67 -12.55 12.07
C GLU A 109 5.16 -12.76 12.01
N ARG A 110 4.64 -12.84 10.79
CA ARG A 110 3.21 -12.95 10.55
C ARG A 110 2.89 -13.70 9.27
N SER A 111 1.73 -14.34 9.24
CA SER A 111 1.15 -14.89 8.02
C SER A 111 0.06 -13.96 7.48
N THR A 112 0.36 -13.27 6.38
CA THR A 112 -0.65 -12.45 5.66
C THR A 112 -1.89 -13.28 5.32
N ARG A 113 -1.70 -14.54 4.91
CA ARG A 113 -2.80 -15.43 4.56
C ARG A 113 -3.71 -15.70 5.76
N ALA A 114 -3.12 -16.00 6.93
CA ALA A 114 -3.89 -16.29 8.13
C ALA A 114 -4.71 -15.07 8.60
N LEU A 115 -4.11 -13.87 8.54
CA LEU A 115 -4.81 -12.63 8.91
C LEU A 115 -5.97 -12.32 7.98
N VAL A 116 -5.75 -12.43 6.65
CA VAL A 116 -6.82 -12.23 5.66
C VAL A 116 -7.93 -13.27 5.82
N GLN A 117 -7.58 -14.53 6.09
CA GLN A 117 -8.56 -15.57 6.35
C GLN A 117 -9.36 -15.27 7.63
N GLY A 118 -8.71 -14.85 8.71
CA GLY A 118 -9.39 -14.49 9.96
C GLY A 118 -10.39 -13.33 9.81
N VAL A 119 -10.05 -12.31 9.01
CA VAL A 119 -11.01 -11.23 8.67
C VAL A 119 -12.20 -11.77 7.90
N ARG A 120 -11.96 -12.66 6.93
CA ARG A 120 -13.02 -13.29 6.14
C ARG A 120 -13.94 -14.16 7.00
N ASP A 121 -13.38 -14.94 7.90
CA ASP A 121 -14.15 -15.81 8.80
C ASP A 121 -15.02 -14.97 9.76
N LYS A 122 -14.48 -13.87 10.30
CA LYS A 122 -15.27 -12.90 11.08
C LYS A 122 -16.38 -12.26 10.28
N LEU A 123 -16.11 -11.85 9.04
CA LEU A 123 -17.12 -11.26 8.17
C LEU A 123 -18.26 -12.24 7.89
N GLN A 124 -17.96 -13.53 7.69
CA GLN A 124 -18.96 -14.57 7.50
C GLN A 124 -19.76 -14.84 8.78
N LYS A 125 -19.09 -14.80 9.94
CA LYS A 125 -19.71 -15.10 11.23
C LYS A 125 -20.56 -13.95 11.77
N TYR A 126 -20.14 -12.70 11.55
CA TYR A 126 -20.75 -11.49 12.10
C TYR A 126 -20.88 -10.38 11.03
N PRO A 127 -21.61 -10.61 9.93
CA PRO A 127 -21.66 -9.67 8.81
C PRO A 127 -22.20 -8.29 9.20
N ASP A 128 -23.22 -8.23 10.05
CA ASP A 128 -23.87 -6.97 10.46
C ASP A 128 -22.97 -6.09 11.35
N ILE A 129 -21.89 -6.66 11.91
CA ILE A 129 -20.91 -5.93 12.72
C ILE A 129 -19.69 -5.56 11.86
N ILE A 130 -19.22 -6.50 11.04
CA ILE A 130 -17.98 -6.33 10.28
C ILE A 130 -18.19 -5.47 9.03
N ASN A 131 -19.34 -5.54 8.35
CA ASN A 131 -19.61 -4.67 7.20
C ASN A 131 -19.58 -3.18 7.57
N PRO A 132 -20.26 -2.71 8.63
CA PRO A 132 -20.13 -1.30 9.06
C PRO A 132 -18.70 -0.87 9.40
N ALA A 133 -17.88 -1.76 9.97
CA ALA A 133 -16.46 -1.47 10.24
C ALA A 133 -15.67 -1.27 8.93
N LEU A 134 -15.93 -2.10 7.92
CA LEU A 134 -15.33 -1.96 6.58
C LEU A 134 -15.80 -0.69 5.86
N ASP A 135 -17.09 -0.36 5.98
CA ASP A 135 -17.66 0.87 5.42
C ASP A 135 -17.06 2.11 6.11
N SER A 136 -16.81 2.04 7.42
CA SER A 136 -16.10 3.09 8.16
C SER A 136 -14.67 3.28 7.64
N ILE A 137 -13.92 2.20 7.39
CA ILE A 137 -12.57 2.27 6.80
C ILE A 137 -12.60 2.91 5.40
N ASP A 138 -13.61 2.58 4.59
CA ASP A 138 -13.81 3.20 3.26
C ASP A 138 -14.13 4.69 3.37
N ALA A 139 -14.98 5.09 4.33
CA ALA A 139 -15.28 6.50 4.62
C ALA A 139 -14.03 7.27 5.08
N ILE A 140 -13.25 6.72 6.02
CA ILE A 140 -11.99 7.30 6.50
C ILE A 140 -11.01 7.50 5.33
N SER A 141 -10.94 6.54 4.41
CA SER A 141 -10.06 6.63 3.24
C SER A 141 -10.47 7.76 2.30
N LYS A 142 -11.77 7.95 2.07
CA LYS A 142 -12.30 9.07 1.25
C LYS A 142 -12.03 10.42 1.90
N GLU A 143 -12.21 10.52 3.21
CA GLU A 143 -11.97 11.76 3.96
C GLU A 143 -10.48 12.12 3.96
N SER A 144 -9.62 11.12 4.22
CA SER A 144 -8.16 11.28 4.16
C SER A 144 -7.68 11.83 2.81
N VAL A 145 -8.30 11.40 1.70
CA VAL A 145 -8.00 11.92 0.35
C VAL A 145 -8.29 13.41 0.23
N GLN A 146 -9.40 13.90 0.82
CA GLN A 146 -9.72 15.32 0.83
C GLN A 146 -8.68 16.08 1.66
N ILE A 147 -8.43 15.62 2.89
CA ILE A 147 -7.46 16.24 3.82
C ILE A 147 -6.07 16.33 3.17
N LEU A 148 -5.58 15.24 2.57
CA LEU A 148 -4.29 15.22 1.87
C LEU A 148 -4.23 16.24 0.72
N SER A 149 -5.32 16.41 -0.02
CA SER A 149 -5.42 17.39 -1.11
C SER A 149 -5.37 18.83 -0.58
N HIS A 150 -5.97 19.09 0.59
CA HIS A 150 -5.90 20.37 1.28
C HIS A 150 -4.49 20.66 1.80
N ILE A 151 -3.82 19.69 2.45
CA ILE A 151 -2.42 19.83 2.89
C ILE A 151 -1.51 20.10 1.68
N ALA A 152 -1.70 19.40 0.56
CA ALA A 152 -0.89 19.59 -0.65
C ALA A 152 -1.08 20.96 -1.29
N SER A 153 -2.19 21.63 -1.01
CA SER A 153 -2.47 22.98 -1.51
C SER A 153 -2.03 24.07 -0.52
N ASN A 154 -1.95 23.74 0.78
CA ASN A 154 -1.57 24.66 1.85
C ASN A 154 -0.50 24.05 2.78
N PRO A 155 0.72 23.77 2.28
CA PRO A 155 1.73 23.00 3.03
C PRO A 155 2.25 23.69 4.29
N GLN A 156 2.07 25.00 4.43
CA GLN A 156 2.48 25.75 5.62
C GLN A 156 1.47 25.70 6.77
N GLN A 157 0.24 25.23 6.52
CA GLN A 157 -0.82 25.21 7.51
C GLN A 157 -0.75 23.91 8.33
N SER A 158 -0.03 23.95 9.45
CA SER A 158 0.17 22.79 10.34
C SER A 158 -1.15 22.26 10.93
N THR A 159 -2.17 23.10 11.10
CA THR A 159 -3.48 22.70 11.62
C THR A 159 -4.21 21.68 10.74
N LEU A 160 -3.80 21.51 9.48
CA LEU A 160 -4.38 20.50 8.58
C LEU A 160 -3.90 19.08 8.87
N TYR A 161 -2.88 18.90 9.73
CA TYR A 161 -2.38 17.58 10.11
C TYR A 161 -3.21 16.93 11.22
N GLU A 162 -3.87 17.71 12.09
CA GLU A 162 -4.73 17.18 13.17
C GLU A 162 -5.88 16.31 12.63
N PRO A 163 -6.67 16.75 11.62
CA PRO A 163 -7.69 15.88 11.03
C PRO A 163 -7.11 14.61 10.41
N LEU A 164 -5.90 14.68 9.83
CA LEU A 164 -5.23 13.49 9.28
C LEU A 164 -4.81 12.52 10.40
N MET A 165 -4.34 13.04 11.52
CA MET A 165 -4.01 12.25 12.72
C MET A 165 -5.26 11.55 13.27
N GLU A 166 -6.40 12.24 13.36
CA GLU A 166 -7.69 11.62 13.73
C GLU A 166 -8.09 10.48 12.77
N MET A 167 -7.93 10.67 11.45
CA MET A 167 -8.19 9.61 10.46
C MET A 167 -7.28 8.39 10.67
N ILE A 168 -6.00 8.61 10.98
CA ILE A 168 -5.03 7.54 11.24
C ILE A 168 -5.44 6.75 12.48
N LEU A 169 -5.80 7.44 13.56
CA LEU A 169 -6.25 6.84 14.82
C LEU A 169 -7.52 6.01 14.61
N MET A 170 -8.56 6.61 14.01
CA MET A 170 -9.81 5.91 13.75
C MET A 170 -9.60 4.66 12.90
N ASN A 171 -8.75 4.72 11.87
CA ASN A 171 -8.44 3.55 11.06
C ASN A 171 -7.71 2.46 11.87
N GLN A 172 -6.77 2.84 12.75
CA GLN A 172 -6.13 1.87 13.64
C GLN A 172 -7.15 1.17 14.55
N LEU A 173 -8.12 1.90 15.10
CA LEU A 173 -9.18 1.34 15.93
C LEU A 173 -10.08 0.38 15.13
N GLN A 174 -10.45 0.73 13.90
CA GLN A 174 -11.21 -0.19 13.03
C GLN A 174 -10.40 -1.47 12.73
N LEU A 175 -9.09 -1.36 12.51
CA LEU A 175 -8.23 -2.52 12.30
C LEU A 175 -8.12 -3.40 13.57
N LYS A 176 -8.21 -2.83 14.77
CA LYS A 176 -8.37 -3.60 16.03
C LYS A 176 -9.70 -4.35 16.06
N VAL A 177 -10.81 -3.73 15.64
CA VAL A 177 -12.13 -4.39 15.53
C VAL A 177 -12.06 -5.60 14.58
N LEU A 178 -11.41 -5.44 13.43
CA LEU A 178 -11.16 -6.55 12.49
C LEU A 178 -10.25 -7.65 13.10
N GLY A 179 -9.55 -7.34 14.20
CA GLY A 179 -8.63 -8.23 14.92
C GLY A 179 -7.36 -8.53 14.15
N VAL A 180 -6.89 -7.54 13.39
CA VAL A 180 -5.58 -7.60 12.73
C VAL A 180 -4.52 -6.81 13.49
N SER A 181 -4.78 -6.32 14.70
CA SER A 181 -3.72 -5.73 15.54
C SER A 181 -2.85 -6.80 16.21
N HIS A 182 -1.88 -6.36 17.00
CA HIS A 182 -0.99 -7.20 17.80
C HIS A 182 -0.51 -6.41 19.02
N PRO A 183 -0.26 -7.03 20.19
CA PRO A 183 0.22 -6.32 21.37
C PRO A 183 1.41 -5.39 21.10
N THR A 184 2.40 -5.84 20.32
CA THR A 184 3.54 -5.00 19.91
C THR A 184 3.14 -3.78 19.06
N LEU A 185 2.16 -3.92 18.17
CA LEU A 185 1.62 -2.79 17.41
C LEU A 185 0.87 -1.83 18.32
N ASP A 186 0.14 -2.36 19.30
CA ASP A 186 -0.60 -1.55 20.28
C ASP A 186 0.35 -0.75 21.16
N THR A 187 1.44 -1.35 21.64
CA THR A 187 2.51 -0.65 22.37
C THR A 187 3.13 0.46 21.53
N ILE A 188 3.42 0.20 20.24
CA ILE A 188 3.95 1.24 19.35
C ILE A 188 2.97 2.41 19.21
N CYS A 189 1.69 2.13 19.02
CA CYS A 189 0.68 3.18 18.89
C CYS A 189 0.58 4.00 20.18
N GLN A 190 0.59 3.35 21.34
CA GLN A 190 0.58 3.99 22.65
C GLN A 190 1.82 4.87 22.87
N SER A 191 3.02 4.38 22.57
CA SER A 191 4.25 5.19 22.71
C SER A 191 4.26 6.39 21.77
N CYS A 192 3.68 6.29 20.57
CA CYS A 192 3.50 7.44 19.70
C CYS A 192 2.51 8.45 20.28
N GLU A 193 1.40 7.97 20.85
CA GLU A 193 0.37 8.81 21.47
C GLU A 193 0.90 9.59 22.68
N GLU A 194 1.73 8.95 23.52
CA GLU A 194 2.43 9.60 24.65
C GLU A 194 3.34 10.75 24.20
N LEU A 195 3.79 10.74 22.94
CA LEU A 195 4.59 11.81 22.32
C LEU A 195 3.75 12.82 21.53
N GLY A 196 2.41 12.74 21.61
CA GLY A 196 1.50 13.58 20.84
C GLY A 196 1.51 13.26 19.33
N LEU A 197 1.88 12.04 18.95
CA LEU A 197 1.90 11.57 17.57
C LEU A 197 0.87 10.47 17.37
N THR A 198 0.47 10.25 16.11
CA THR A 198 -0.46 9.16 15.78
C THR A 198 0.19 8.15 14.86
N ALA A 199 0.08 6.88 15.25
CA ALA A 199 0.55 5.74 14.48
C ALA A 199 -0.58 4.76 14.17
N LYS A 200 -0.39 4.00 13.09
CA LYS A 200 -1.22 2.85 12.76
C LYS A 200 -0.41 1.76 12.09
N LEU A 201 -0.92 0.53 12.15
CA LEU A 201 -0.34 -0.58 11.41
C LEU A 201 -0.40 -0.34 9.89
N THR A 202 0.54 -0.94 9.17
CA THR A 202 0.59 -0.95 7.71
C THR A 202 0.81 -2.36 7.17
N GLY A 203 0.09 -2.70 6.10
CA GLY A 203 0.01 -4.06 5.58
C GLY A 203 -1.07 -4.88 6.30
N ALA A 204 -0.85 -6.18 6.46
CA ALA A 204 -1.90 -7.09 6.94
C ALA A 204 -2.12 -7.06 8.46
N GLY A 205 -1.26 -6.38 9.24
CA GLY A 205 -1.35 -6.37 10.71
C GLY A 205 -0.76 -7.62 11.37
N GLY A 206 -1.06 -7.89 12.63
CA GLY A 206 -0.58 -9.07 13.37
C GLY A 206 0.93 -9.07 13.68
N GLY A 207 1.58 -7.90 13.63
CA GLY A 207 3.02 -7.74 13.63
C GLY A 207 3.45 -6.87 12.44
N GLY A 208 4.56 -7.21 11.78
CA GLY A 208 5.05 -6.43 10.64
C GLY A 208 5.43 -5.00 11.03
N CYS A 209 4.86 -4.00 10.35
CA CYS A 209 5.22 -2.60 10.56
C CYS A 209 4.03 -1.73 10.94
N ALA A 210 4.33 -0.67 11.69
CA ALA A 210 3.46 0.50 11.85
C ALA A 210 4.11 1.71 11.19
N TYR A 211 3.31 2.69 10.79
CA TYR A 211 3.81 4.02 10.47
C TYR A 211 3.23 5.04 11.44
N CYS A 212 4.04 6.01 11.82
CA CYS A 212 3.68 7.16 12.62
C CYS A 212 3.80 8.43 11.77
N LEU A 213 2.81 9.30 11.81
CA LEU A 213 2.86 10.60 11.14
C LEU A 213 3.67 11.58 12.00
N ILE A 214 4.56 12.35 11.37
CA ILE A 214 5.31 13.44 12.01
C ILE A 214 4.84 14.77 11.39
N PRO A 215 4.02 15.58 12.08
CA PRO A 215 3.58 16.85 11.56
C PRO A 215 4.73 17.88 11.53
N PRO A 216 4.62 18.94 10.71
CA PRO A 216 5.61 20.02 10.66
C PRO A 216 5.71 20.70 12.03
N GLY A 217 6.93 21.03 12.47
CA GLY A 217 7.17 21.69 13.76
C GLY A 217 7.44 20.73 14.93
N ASN A 218 7.09 19.45 14.80
CA ASN A 218 7.52 18.43 15.76
C ASN A 218 8.98 18.03 15.46
N ILE A 219 9.89 18.48 16.31
CA ILE A 219 11.28 18.05 16.34
C ILE A 219 11.33 16.90 17.36
N MET A 220 11.55 15.67 16.89
CA MET A 220 12.11 14.63 17.75
C MET A 220 13.55 14.99 18.10
#